data_AF-A0A7S0TKJ1-F1
#
_entry.id   AF-A0A7S0TKJ1-F1
#
_cell.length_a   1.000
_cell.length_b   1.000
_cell.length_c   1.000
_cell.angle_alpha   90.00
_cell.angle_beta   90.00
_cell.angle_gamma   90.00
#
_symmetry.space_group_name_H-M   'P 1'
#
loop_
_entity.id
_entity.type
_entity.pdbx_description
1 polymer ?
#
loop_
_entity_poly.entity_id
_entity_poly.type
_entity_poly.pdbx_seq_one_letter_code
_entity_poly.pdbx_strand_id
1 'polypeptide(L)'
;TDGEWQTPLWMVSQEPDLNNLVKYLQNKKEEILETPDSSHLVQFSRAEIDAARTAFSRMVRRGEMRLHRLCELTGDAIFDKSYARQSVVIGQRPGSNGQGQRFQLVQPLSGDDLYALTDLDLGSRQLERFKWQQSNSWTRAALVANFVEYEALAVNKWGVFKCISRIKAEEEIWNKVVDEIFEIDSIVKREKELRHLSRFVKDVFGMKVVVGDDEQARRMQKHLEELEFSDDDLLSKGVPVLNETK
;
A
#
# COMPACT_ATOMS: atom_id res chain seq x y z
N THR A 1 -6.83 14.09 34.19
CA THR A 1 -6.09 14.43 32.95
C THR A 1 -6.26 13.27 32.01
N ASP A 2 -7.09 13.50 31.01
CA ASP A 2 -7.73 12.48 30.18
C ASP A 2 -6.72 11.62 29.43
N GLY A 3 -6.86 10.30 29.58
CA GLY A 3 -6.12 9.35 28.76
C GLY A 3 -6.61 9.44 27.33
N GLU A 4 -5.82 10.05 26.45
CA GLU A 4 -6.01 9.98 25.01
C GLU A 4 -5.94 8.50 24.58
N TRP A 5 -7.11 7.87 24.43
CA TRP A 5 -7.21 6.59 23.77
C TRP A 5 -6.98 6.80 22.27
N GLN A 6 -5.72 6.61 21.87
CA GLN A 6 -5.28 6.62 20.48
C GLN A 6 -5.89 5.40 19.78
N THR A 7 -6.69 5.61 18.73
CA THR A 7 -7.12 4.46 17.92
C THR A 7 -5.88 3.83 17.25
N PRO A 8 -5.86 2.51 17.02
CA PRO A 8 -4.81 1.84 16.26
C PRO A 8 -4.45 2.53 14.93
N LEU A 9 -5.45 3.10 14.27
CA LEU A 9 -5.29 3.89 13.06
C LEU A 9 -4.70 5.28 13.32
N TRP A 10 -4.94 5.87 14.49
CA TRP A 10 -4.35 7.14 14.94
C TRP A 10 -2.83 7.06 15.10
N MET A 11 -2.30 5.90 15.50
CA MET A 11 -0.86 5.65 15.60
C MET A 11 -0.15 5.68 14.23
N VAL A 12 -0.88 5.45 13.14
CA VAL A 12 -0.34 5.36 11.76
C VAL A 12 -0.81 6.52 10.88
N SER A 13 -1.98 7.09 11.20
CA SER A 13 -2.65 8.14 10.43
C SER A 13 -2.92 9.35 11.33
N GLN A 14 -2.36 10.50 10.93
CA GLN A 14 -2.67 11.80 11.49
C GLN A 14 -3.97 12.36 10.89
N GLU A 15 -5.00 11.52 10.73
CA GLU A 15 -6.24 11.83 10.00
C GLU A 15 -7.46 11.76 10.95
N PRO A 16 -7.89 12.89 11.54
CA PRO A 16 -8.93 12.92 12.56
C PRO A 16 -10.28 12.35 12.11
N ASP A 17 -10.72 12.66 10.88
CA ASP A 17 -12.02 12.23 10.37
C ASP A 17 -12.12 10.70 10.25
N LEU A 18 -11.04 10.07 9.77
CA LEU A 18 -10.95 8.62 9.64
C LEU A 18 -10.90 7.95 11.02
N ASN A 19 -10.15 8.53 11.95
CA ASN A 19 -10.04 8.05 13.32
C ASN A 19 -11.39 8.14 14.07
N ASN A 20 -12.14 9.22 13.85
CA ASN A 20 -13.47 9.40 14.44
C ASN A 20 -14.45 8.33 13.95
N LEU A 21 -14.45 8.02 12.65
CA LEU A 21 -15.29 6.96 12.10
C LEU A 21 -14.93 5.58 12.69
N VAL A 22 -13.64 5.23 12.74
CA VAL A 22 -13.18 3.97 13.32
C VAL A 22 -13.58 3.86 14.80
N LYS A 23 -13.39 4.94 15.56
CA LYS A 23 -13.77 5.00 16.98
C LYS A 23 -15.27 4.82 17.18
N TYR A 24 -16.08 5.47 16.35
CA TYR A 24 -17.54 5.32 16.40
C TYR A 24 -17.96 3.86 16.18
N LEU A 25 -17.36 3.18 15.18
CA LEU A 25 -17.65 1.78 14.89
C LEU A 25 -17.21 0.84 16.03
N GLN A 26 -16.06 1.11 16.66
CA GLN A 26 -15.58 0.37 17.82
C GLN A 26 -16.52 0.52 19.02
N ASN A 27 -16.90 1.75 19.35
CA ASN A 27 -17.84 2.02 20.44
C ASN A 27 -19.20 1.36 20.19
N LYS A 28 -19.69 1.37 18.94
CA LYS A 28 -20.94 0.69 18.57
C LYS A 28 -20.84 -0.82 18.69
N LYS A 29 -19.70 -1.42 18.34
CA LYS A 29 -19.45 -2.85 18.60
C LYS A 29 -19.55 -3.14 20.10
N GLU A 30 -18.87 -2.34 20.94
CA GLU A 30 -18.87 -2.53 22.39
C GLU A 30 -20.28 -2.43 22.97
N GLU A 31 -21.05 -1.41 22.59
CA GLU A 31 -22.46 -1.24 22.99
C GLU A 31 -23.33 -2.45 22.63
N ILE A 32 -23.16 -2.98 21.40
CA ILE A 32 -23.87 -4.18 20.93
C ILE A 32 -23.48 -5.42 21.74
N LEU A 33 -22.20 -5.59 22.05
CA LEU A 33 -21.71 -6.74 22.82
C LEU A 33 -22.15 -6.69 24.29
N GLU A 34 -22.25 -5.50 24.87
CA GLU A 34 -22.71 -5.30 26.25
C GLU A 34 -24.22 -5.56 26.40
N THR A 35 -25.01 -5.24 25.36
CA THR A 35 -26.47 -5.35 25.40
C THR A 35 -27.04 -6.00 24.13
N PRO A 36 -26.79 -7.29 23.88
CA PRO A 36 -27.08 -7.92 22.58
C PRO A 36 -28.57 -7.95 22.21
N ASP A 37 -29.46 -8.00 23.20
CA ASP A 37 -30.91 -8.13 22.98
C ASP A 37 -31.62 -6.78 22.79
N SER A 38 -30.91 -5.64 22.95
CA SER A 38 -31.51 -4.33 22.70
C SER A 38 -31.49 -3.96 21.22
N SER A 39 -32.37 -3.04 20.85
CA SER A 39 -32.33 -2.45 19.50
C SER A 39 -31.17 -1.45 19.42
N HIS A 40 -30.26 -1.69 18.47
CA HIS A 40 -29.11 -0.85 18.22
C HIS A 40 -29.28 -0.09 16.91
N LEU A 41 -29.09 1.23 16.94
CA LEU A 41 -29.08 2.07 15.75
C LEU A 41 -27.65 2.46 15.39
N VAL A 42 -27.25 2.13 14.16
CA VAL A 42 -26.04 2.65 13.54
C VAL A 42 -26.43 3.73 12.55
N GLN A 43 -26.10 4.98 12.87
CA GLN A 43 -26.39 6.14 12.04
C GLN A 43 -25.11 6.68 11.41
N PHE A 44 -25.20 7.14 10.17
CA PHE A 44 -24.14 7.85 9.46
C PHE A 44 -24.75 9.04 8.72
N SER A 45 -24.07 10.18 8.71
CA SER A 45 -24.35 11.21 7.72
C SER A 45 -23.51 11.00 6.46
N ARG A 46 -24.04 11.38 5.30
CA ARG A 46 -23.28 11.36 4.04
C ARG A 46 -22.02 12.23 4.13
N ALA A 47 -22.11 13.37 4.81
CA ALA A 47 -20.98 14.29 4.99
C ALA A 47 -19.83 13.66 5.78
N GLU A 48 -20.11 12.94 6.87
CA GLU A 48 -19.08 12.23 7.66
C GLU A 48 -18.40 11.12 6.86
N ILE A 49 -19.18 10.35 6.09
CA ILE A 49 -18.62 9.29 5.23
C ILE A 49 -17.73 9.90 4.15
N ASP A 50 -18.17 10.97 3.49
CA ASP A 50 -17.37 11.63 2.45
C ASP A 50 -16.09 12.26 3.02
N ALA A 51 -16.14 12.80 4.25
CA ALA A 51 -14.97 13.30 4.96
C ALA A 51 -13.97 12.17 5.30
N ALA A 52 -14.46 11.04 5.84
CA ALA A 52 -13.62 9.89 6.15
C ALA A 52 -12.98 9.27 4.90
N ARG A 53 -13.71 9.20 3.78
CA ARG A 53 -13.16 8.77 2.48
C ARG A 53 -12.05 9.70 2.00
N THR A 54 -12.27 11.01 2.08
CA THR A 54 -11.27 12.00 1.69
C THR A 54 -10.01 11.87 2.56
N ALA A 55 -10.17 11.70 3.87
CA ALA A 55 -9.08 11.48 4.81
C ALA A 55 -8.30 10.19 4.52
N PHE A 56 -9.02 9.10 4.22
CA PHE A 56 -8.40 7.85 3.79
C PHE A 56 -7.57 8.02 2.51
N SER A 57 -8.09 8.69 1.48
CA SER A 57 -7.33 8.97 0.26
C SER A 57 -6.07 9.79 0.51
N ARG A 58 -6.12 10.78 1.41
CA ARG A 58 -4.92 11.55 1.83
C ARG A 58 -3.89 10.66 2.53
N MET A 59 -4.34 9.80 3.44
CA MET A 59 -3.48 8.84 4.13
C MET A 59 -2.77 7.91 3.15
N VAL A 60 -3.50 7.33 2.19
CA VAL A 60 -2.93 6.44 1.17
C VAL A 60 -1.88 7.19 0.35
N ARG A 61 -2.21 8.36 -0.18
CA ARG A 61 -1.26 9.20 -0.94
C ARG A 61 0.02 9.50 -0.17
N ARG A 62 -0.10 9.85 1.11
CA ARG A 62 1.07 10.13 1.97
C ARG A 62 1.89 8.87 2.21
N GLY A 63 1.24 7.71 2.37
CA GLY A 63 1.89 6.43 2.51
C GLY A 63 2.62 5.98 1.24
N GLU A 64 1.99 6.12 0.07
CA GLU A 64 2.59 5.85 -1.25
C GLU A 64 3.82 6.73 -1.46
N MET A 65 3.71 8.03 -1.23
CA MET A 65 4.85 8.97 -1.31
C MET A 65 6.03 8.53 -0.43
N ARG A 66 5.77 8.15 0.83
CA ARG A 66 6.81 7.68 1.75
C ARG A 66 7.44 6.36 1.30
N LEU A 67 6.61 5.42 0.82
CA LEU A 67 7.09 4.16 0.27
C LEU A 67 8.00 4.40 -0.93
N HIS A 68 7.59 5.27 -1.84
CA HIS A 68 8.35 5.61 -3.03
C HIS A 68 9.68 6.28 -2.71
N ARG A 69 9.72 7.18 -1.73
CA ARG A 69 10.99 7.74 -1.22
C ARG A 69 11.90 6.65 -0.65
N LEU A 70 11.35 5.71 0.12
CA LEU A 70 12.12 4.58 0.63
C LEU A 70 12.67 3.70 -0.51
N CYS A 71 11.86 3.42 -1.53
CA CYS A 71 12.28 2.69 -2.71
C CYS A 71 13.38 3.41 -3.48
N GLU A 72 13.31 4.75 -3.62
CA GLU A 72 14.35 5.55 -4.25
C GLU A 72 15.64 5.60 -3.42
N LEU A 73 15.55 5.77 -2.10
CA LEU A 73 16.71 5.74 -1.21
C LEU A 73 17.40 4.37 -1.25
N THR A 74 16.62 3.31 -1.14
CA THR A 74 17.14 1.94 -1.21
C THR A 74 17.70 1.67 -2.60
N GLY A 75 17.00 2.11 -3.66
CA GLY A 75 17.44 2.00 -5.05
C GLY A 75 18.78 2.68 -5.31
N ASP A 76 18.96 3.91 -4.81
CA ASP A 76 20.23 4.64 -4.89
C ASP A 76 21.37 3.85 -4.24
N ALA A 77 21.13 3.21 -3.09
CA ALA A 77 22.12 2.44 -2.34
C ALA A 77 22.45 1.08 -2.99
N ILE A 78 21.46 0.35 -3.52
CA ILE A 78 21.68 -1.00 -4.06
C ILE A 78 22.07 -1.01 -5.54
N PHE A 79 21.67 0.01 -6.30
CA PHE A 79 21.94 0.11 -7.74
C PHE A 79 23.02 1.14 -8.09
N ASP A 80 23.68 1.73 -7.09
CA ASP A 80 24.64 2.83 -7.27
C ASP A 80 24.04 3.96 -8.13
N LYS A 81 22.77 4.30 -7.86
CA LYS A 81 21.95 5.29 -8.60
C LYS A 81 21.69 4.95 -10.08
N SER A 82 22.01 3.74 -10.53
CA SER A 82 21.87 3.27 -11.91
C SER A 82 20.66 2.36 -12.08
N TYR A 83 19.47 2.96 -12.07
CA TYR A 83 18.20 2.23 -12.25
C TYR A 83 17.20 3.01 -13.11
N ALA A 84 16.33 2.28 -13.81
CA ALA A 84 15.15 2.82 -14.46
C ALA A 84 13.95 2.70 -13.53
N ARG A 85 12.99 3.61 -13.67
CA ARG A 85 11.71 3.57 -12.98
C ARG A 85 10.59 3.33 -13.97
N GLN A 86 9.69 2.42 -13.65
CA GLN A 86 8.64 1.98 -14.55
C GLN A 86 7.32 1.81 -13.81
N SER A 87 6.22 2.22 -14.43
CA SER A 87 4.87 1.81 -14.06
C SER A 87 4.57 0.49 -14.75
N VAL A 88 4.30 -0.55 -13.96
CA VAL A 88 3.92 -1.87 -14.44
C VAL A 88 2.45 -2.10 -14.14
N VAL A 89 1.70 -2.48 -15.16
CA VAL A 89 0.25 -2.68 -15.07
C VAL A 89 -0.11 -4.05 -15.62
N ILE A 90 -0.79 -4.83 -14.81
CA ILE A 90 -1.38 -6.11 -15.18
C ILE A 90 -2.85 -5.87 -15.48
N GLY A 91 -3.18 -5.88 -16.77
CA GLY A 91 -4.56 -5.81 -17.25
C GLY A 91 -5.11 -7.19 -17.55
N GLN A 92 -6.44 -7.29 -17.59
CA GLN A 92 -7.14 -8.49 -18.01
C GLN A 92 -8.26 -8.13 -18.98
N ARG A 93 -8.29 -8.85 -20.11
CA ARG A 93 -9.45 -8.80 -21.01
C ARG A 93 -10.62 -9.51 -20.32
N PRO A 94 -11.81 -8.90 -20.19
CA PRO A 94 -12.97 -9.59 -19.62
C PRO A 94 -13.30 -10.86 -20.43
N GLY A 95 -13.49 -11.98 -19.73
CA GLY A 95 -13.88 -13.27 -20.29
C GLY A 95 -15.03 -13.87 -19.50
N SER A 96 -15.69 -14.89 -20.04
CA SER A 96 -16.69 -15.65 -19.29
C SER A 96 -16.05 -16.26 -18.03
N ASN A 97 -16.75 -16.16 -16.90
CA ASN A 97 -16.36 -16.75 -15.62
C ASN A 97 -14.94 -16.37 -15.12
N GLY A 98 -14.48 -15.14 -15.41
CA GLY A 98 -13.19 -14.65 -14.91
C GLY A 98 -11.95 -15.25 -15.60
N GLN A 99 -12.12 -16.07 -16.64
CA GLN A 99 -11.01 -16.67 -17.41
C GLN A 99 -10.45 -15.76 -18.51
N GLY A 100 -10.50 -14.45 -18.28
CA GLY A 100 -9.91 -13.47 -19.17
C GLY A 100 -8.40 -13.62 -19.32
N GLN A 101 -7.87 -13.40 -20.53
CA GLN A 101 -6.42 -13.39 -20.75
C GLN A 101 -5.80 -12.16 -20.08
N ARG A 102 -4.75 -12.39 -19.29
CA ARG A 102 -3.95 -11.33 -18.66
C ARG A 102 -2.85 -10.85 -19.61
N PHE A 103 -2.52 -9.59 -19.51
CA PHE A 103 -1.40 -8.97 -20.22
C PHE A 103 -0.71 -7.96 -19.30
N GLN A 104 0.54 -7.67 -19.62
CA GLN A 104 1.36 -6.71 -18.88
C GLN A 104 1.68 -5.52 -19.79
N LEU A 105 1.59 -4.33 -19.23
CA LEU A 105 2.05 -3.09 -19.82
C LEU A 105 3.13 -2.50 -18.93
N VAL A 106 4.21 -2.03 -19.53
CA VAL A 106 5.32 -1.38 -18.84
C VAL A 106 5.54 -0.03 -19.50
N GLN A 107 5.59 1.03 -18.69
CA GLN A 107 5.88 2.39 -19.16
C GLN A 107 6.95 3.03 -18.29
N PRO A 108 7.95 3.71 -18.88
CA PRO A 108 8.85 4.56 -18.12
C PRO A 108 8.08 5.56 -17.28
N LEU A 109 8.54 5.79 -16.05
CA LEU A 109 7.89 6.67 -15.09
C LEU A 109 8.86 7.76 -14.62
N SER A 110 8.46 9.01 -14.78
CA SER A 110 9.23 10.16 -14.31
C SER A 110 9.08 10.34 -12.79
N GLY A 111 10.01 11.07 -12.17
CA GLY A 111 9.89 11.46 -10.75
C GLY A 111 8.66 12.34 -10.49
N ASP A 112 8.39 13.28 -11.40
CA ASP A 112 7.25 14.18 -11.28
C ASP A 112 5.92 13.41 -11.32
N ASP A 113 5.77 12.47 -12.25
CA ASP A 113 4.55 11.64 -12.34
C ASP A 113 4.40 10.71 -11.13
N LEU A 114 5.51 10.17 -10.60
CA LEU A 114 5.47 9.31 -9.42
C LEU A 114 4.86 10.01 -8.20
N TYR A 115 5.16 11.30 -8.01
CA TYR A 115 4.70 12.06 -6.86
C TYR A 115 3.41 12.85 -7.11
N ALA A 116 3.00 13.02 -8.37
CA ALA A 116 1.76 13.71 -8.74
C ALA A 116 0.52 12.81 -8.73
N LEU A 117 0.69 11.50 -8.90
CA LEU A 117 -0.39 10.53 -9.10
C LEU A 117 -0.31 9.39 -8.07
N THR A 118 -1.45 8.78 -7.74
CA THR A 118 -1.43 7.52 -6.99
C THR A 118 -1.02 6.36 -7.90
N ASP A 119 -0.56 5.26 -7.31
CA ASP A 119 -0.26 4.04 -8.05
C ASP A 119 -1.51 3.57 -8.85
N LEU A 120 -2.70 3.66 -8.25
CA LEU A 120 -3.97 3.34 -8.91
C LEU A 120 -4.26 4.27 -10.10
N ASP A 121 -3.99 5.57 -9.98
CA ASP A 121 -4.15 6.54 -11.07
C ASP A 121 -3.20 6.21 -12.23
N LEU A 122 -1.93 5.89 -11.93
CA LEU A 122 -0.94 5.44 -12.91
C LEU A 122 -1.45 4.20 -13.66
N GLY A 123 -1.93 3.20 -12.91
CA GLY A 123 -2.46 1.96 -13.48
C GLY A 123 -3.70 2.17 -14.35
N SER A 124 -4.65 2.96 -13.85
CA SER A 124 -5.93 3.23 -14.52
C SER A 124 -5.73 4.03 -15.81
N ARG A 125 -4.88 5.06 -15.78
CA ARG A 125 -4.57 5.90 -16.95
C ARG A 125 -3.89 5.10 -18.05
N GLN A 126 -2.98 4.20 -17.69
CA GLN A 126 -2.30 3.34 -18.64
C GLN A 126 -3.27 2.37 -19.33
N LEU A 127 -4.26 1.83 -18.60
CA LEU A 127 -5.28 0.93 -19.15
C LEU A 127 -6.43 1.62 -19.89
N GLU A 128 -6.71 2.90 -19.63
CA GLU A 128 -7.85 3.61 -20.21
C GLU A 128 -7.87 3.56 -21.76
N ARG A 129 -6.67 3.51 -22.35
CA ARG A 129 -6.47 3.46 -23.80
C ARG A 129 -6.65 2.05 -24.40
N PHE A 130 -6.79 1.02 -23.57
CA PHE A 130 -6.89 -0.37 -24.02
C PHE A 130 -8.35 -0.83 -24.04
N LYS A 131 -8.86 -1.00 -25.25
CA LYS A 131 -10.20 -1.51 -25.53
C LYS A 131 -10.11 -2.62 -26.56
N TRP A 132 -10.97 -3.62 -26.40
CA TRP A 132 -11.14 -4.68 -27.40
C TRP A 132 -12.51 -4.56 -28.02
N GLN A 133 -12.56 -4.75 -29.33
CA GLN A 133 -13.82 -4.90 -30.02
C GLN A 133 -14.30 -6.34 -29.83
N GLN A 134 -15.47 -6.52 -29.21
CA GLN A 134 -16.20 -7.78 -29.15
C GLN A 134 -17.52 -7.62 -29.87
N SER A 135 -17.69 -8.37 -30.96
CA SER A 135 -18.84 -8.33 -31.86
C SER A 135 -19.18 -6.90 -32.30
N ASN A 136 -20.05 -6.19 -31.56
CA ASN A 136 -20.47 -4.81 -31.85
C ASN A 136 -20.24 -3.81 -30.70
N SER A 137 -19.41 -4.15 -29.70
CA SER A 137 -19.15 -3.28 -28.55
C SER A 137 -17.66 -3.21 -28.22
N TRP A 138 -17.23 -2.07 -27.67
CA TRP A 138 -15.89 -1.88 -27.15
C TRP A 138 -15.88 -2.16 -25.65
N THR A 139 -15.10 -3.14 -25.24
CA THR A 139 -14.95 -3.53 -23.85
C THR A 139 -13.60 -3.04 -23.32
N ARG A 140 -13.60 -2.39 -22.16
CA ARG A 140 -12.39 -1.91 -21.49
C ARG A 140 -11.64 -3.06 -20.80
N ALA A 141 -10.33 -2.93 -20.65
CA ALA A 141 -9.55 -3.80 -19.77
C ALA A 141 -10.04 -3.65 -18.32
N ALA A 142 -10.00 -4.75 -17.56
CA ALA A 142 -10.01 -4.69 -16.10
C ALA A 142 -8.57 -4.51 -15.60
N LEU A 143 -8.37 -3.63 -14.61
CA LEU A 143 -7.12 -3.54 -13.86
C LEU A 143 -7.08 -4.71 -12.87
N VAL A 144 -6.02 -5.53 -12.94
CA VAL A 144 -5.80 -6.64 -11.99
C VAL A 144 -4.81 -6.23 -10.91
N ALA A 145 -3.72 -5.58 -11.33
CA ALA A 145 -2.70 -5.07 -10.43
C ALA A 145 -1.89 -3.98 -11.12
N ASN A 146 -1.29 -3.10 -10.32
CA ASN A 146 -0.28 -2.15 -10.76
C ASN A 146 0.76 -1.99 -9.65
N PHE A 147 1.97 -1.62 -10.04
CA PHE A 147 3.07 -1.34 -9.11
C PHE A 147 4.15 -0.55 -9.83
N VAL A 148 5.01 0.11 -9.05
CA VAL A 148 6.21 0.78 -9.56
C VAL A 148 7.39 -0.16 -9.42
N GLU A 149 8.13 -0.32 -10.51
CA GLU A 149 9.34 -1.12 -10.60
C GLU A 149 10.57 -0.19 -10.75
N TYR A 150 11.61 -0.49 -9.98
CA TYR A 150 12.91 0.16 -9.99
C TYR A 150 13.90 -0.91 -10.48
N GLU A 151 14.24 -0.86 -11.77
CA GLU A 151 15.00 -1.90 -12.48
C GLU A 151 16.46 -1.52 -12.62
N ALA A 152 17.37 -2.43 -12.28
CA ALA A 152 18.80 -2.21 -12.43
C ALA A 152 19.18 -2.04 -13.91
N LEU A 153 19.93 -0.98 -14.23
CA LEU A 153 20.44 -0.75 -15.59
C LEU A 153 21.74 -1.51 -15.87
N ALA A 154 22.40 -2.00 -14.82
CA ALA A 154 23.63 -2.76 -14.91
C ALA A 154 23.68 -3.82 -13.80
N VAL A 155 24.56 -4.80 -13.96
CA VAL A 155 24.87 -5.77 -12.91
C VAL A 155 25.47 -5.03 -11.72
N ASN A 156 24.88 -5.21 -10.54
CA ASN A 156 25.39 -4.67 -9.28
C ASN A 156 26.01 -5.78 -8.43
N LYS A 157 26.85 -5.38 -7.47
CA LYS A 157 27.57 -6.29 -6.56
C LYS A 157 26.66 -7.18 -5.71
N TRP A 158 25.38 -6.82 -5.62
CA TRP A 158 24.39 -7.52 -4.82
C TRP A 158 23.59 -8.57 -5.58
N GLY A 159 23.67 -8.59 -6.92
CA GLY A 159 22.86 -9.47 -7.76
C GLY A 159 21.36 -9.10 -7.75
N VAL A 160 21.02 -7.84 -7.45
CA VAL A 160 19.63 -7.37 -7.47
C VAL A 160 19.22 -7.03 -8.90
N PHE A 161 18.12 -7.58 -9.40
CA PHE A 161 17.57 -7.20 -10.70
C PHE A 161 16.63 -6.01 -10.59
N LYS A 162 15.82 -5.98 -9.54
CA LYS A 162 14.81 -4.95 -9.36
C LYS A 162 14.28 -4.83 -7.94
N CYS A 163 13.77 -3.65 -7.65
CA CYS A 163 12.98 -3.34 -6.48
C CYS A 163 11.55 -2.98 -6.92
N ILE A 164 10.52 -3.43 -6.20
CA ILE A 164 9.11 -3.25 -6.56
C ILE A 164 8.35 -2.67 -5.37
N SER A 165 7.60 -1.58 -5.60
CA SER A 165 6.63 -1.07 -4.64
C SER A 165 5.43 -2.03 -4.55
N ARG A 166 4.96 -2.30 -3.34
CA ARG A 166 3.77 -3.12 -3.09
C ARG A 166 2.82 -2.32 -2.22
N ILE A 167 1.68 -1.95 -2.79
CA ILE A 167 0.58 -1.33 -2.07
C ILE A 167 -0.62 -2.29 -2.13
N LYS A 168 -1.28 -2.52 -1.00
CA LYS A 168 -2.55 -3.28 -0.97
C LYS A 168 -3.69 -2.43 -1.52
N ALA A 169 -4.66 -3.07 -2.17
CA ALA A 169 -5.84 -2.37 -2.68
C ALA A 169 -6.66 -1.75 -1.52
N GLU A 170 -7.36 -0.66 -1.78
CA GLU A 170 -8.19 0.04 -0.78
C GLU A 170 -9.17 -0.90 -0.09
N GLU A 171 -9.83 -1.77 -0.85
CA GLU A 171 -10.76 -2.76 -0.31
C GLU A 171 -10.06 -3.75 0.62
N GLU A 172 -8.83 -4.17 0.30
CA GLU A 172 -8.04 -5.04 1.18
C GLU A 172 -7.60 -4.32 2.46
N ILE A 173 -7.36 -3.01 2.38
CA ILE A 173 -7.05 -2.17 3.56
C ILE A 173 -8.29 -2.08 4.45
N TRP A 174 -9.46 -1.79 3.87
CA TRP A 174 -10.72 -1.72 4.62
C TRP A 174 -11.13 -3.05 5.22
N ASN A 175 -10.98 -4.15 4.48
CA ASN A 175 -11.24 -5.49 5.02
C ASN A 175 -10.39 -5.76 6.26
N LYS A 176 -9.10 -5.37 6.26
CA LYS A 176 -8.26 -5.49 7.46
C LYS A 176 -8.72 -4.61 8.62
N VAL A 177 -9.19 -3.39 8.34
CA VAL A 177 -9.73 -2.49 9.38
C VAL A 177 -11.00 -3.10 9.99
N VAL A 178 -11.90 -3.62 9.15
CA VAL A 178 -13.12 -4.31 9.59
C VAL A 178 -12.79 -5.58 10.38
N ASP A 179 -11.86 -6.40 9.88
CA ASP A 179 -11.40 -7.61 10.56
C ASP A 179 -10.84 -7.32 11.95
N GLU A 180 -10.15 -6.19 12.13
CA GLU A 180 -9.62 -5.78 13.43
C GLU A 180 -10.73 -5.22 14.34
N ILE A 181 -11.61 -4.35 13.83
CA ILE A 181 -12.71 -3.78 14.62
C ILE A 181 -13.60 -4.92 15.12
N PHE A 182 -14.05 -5.79 14.22
CA PHE A 182 -15.06 -6.81 14.52
C PHE A 182 -14.48 -8.18 14.86
N GLU A 183 -13.15 -8.31 14.85
CA GLU A 183 -12.44 -9.57 15.12
C GLU A 183 -12.97 -10.73 14.26
N ILE A 184 -13.40 -10.48 13.03
CA ILE A 184 -13.97 -11.51 12.13
C ILE A 184 -12.97 -12.66 11.94
N ASP A 185 -11.69 -12.34 11.91
CA ASP A 185 -10.60 -13.32 11.86
C ASP A 185 -10.58 -14.26 13.10
N SER A 186 -11.06 -13.84 14.28
CA SER A 186 -11.20 -14.71 15.45
C SER A 186 -12.31 -15.75 15.28
N ILE A 187 -13.34 -15.40 14.50
CA ILE A 187 -14.45 -16.29 14.16
C ILE A 187 -14.01 -17.31 13.09
N VAL A 188 -13.04 -16.93 12.23
CA VAL A 188 -12.58 -17.74 11.09
C VAL A 188 -11.25 -18.49 11.34
N LYS A 189 -10.36 -18.07 12.25
CA LYS A 189 -9.03 -18.69 12.46
C LYS A 189 -8.80 -19.23 13.88
N ARG A 190 -9.13 -20.51 14.03
CA ARG A 190 -8.43 -21.49 14.91
C ARG A 190 -7.06 -21.92 14.38
N GLU A 191 -6.54 -21.31 13.30
CA GLU A 191 -5.23 -21.65 12.74
C GLU A 191 -4.46 -20.39 12.32
N LYS A 192 -3.49 -20.01 13.15
CA LYS A 192 -2.08 -19.70 12.81
C LYS A 192 -1.43 -18.96 13.99
N GLU A 193 -0.50 -19.66 14.61
CA GLU A 193 0.28 -19.22 15.76
C GLU A 193 1.13 -17.98 15.42
N LEU A 194 1.38 -17.16 16.45
CA LEU A 194 2.23 -15.95 16.50
C LEU A 194 1.51 -14.60 16.25
N ARG A 195 0.47 -14.32 17.04
CA ARG A 195 -0.33 -13.08 17.05
C ARG A 195 0.15 -11.99 18.05
N HIS A 196 1.33 -12.14 18.66
CA HIS A 196 1.63 -11.44 19.93
C HIS A 196 2.49 -10.18 19.81
N LEU A 197 3.11 -9.86 18.67
CA LEU A 197 3.98 -8.67 18.56
C LEU A 197 3.76 -7.92 17.22
N SER A 198 3.07 -6.78 17.35
CA SER A 198 2.61 -5.83 16.31
C SER A 198 1.38 -6.27 15.51
N ARG A 199 0.20 -5.81 15.97
CA ARG A 199 -1.14 -6.01 15.39
C ARG A 199 -1.57 -4.90 14.41
N PHE A 200 -0.70 -3.97 14.04
CA PHE A 200 -1.13 -2.83 13.23
C PHE A 200 -0.80 -3.07 11.76
N VAL A 201 -1.83 -3.40 10.97
CA VAL A 201 -1.90 -3.26 9.49
C VAL A 201 -0.55 -3.51 8.79
N LYS A 202 0.14 -4.62 9.12
CA LYS A 202 1.38 -4.99 8.43
C LYS A 202 1.07 -5.25 6.95
N ASP A 203 2.00 -4.88 6.08
CA ASP A 203 1.94 -5.12 4.63
C ASP A 203 0.92 -4.29 3.84
N VAL A 204 0.54 -3.08 4.26
CA VAL A 204 -0.17 -2.17 3.34
C VAL A 204 0.79 -1.54 2.36
N PHE A 205 1.92 -1.04 2.87
CA PHE A 205 3.06 -0.59 2.07
C PHE A 205 4.18 -1.60 2.26
N GLY A 206 4.80 -2.01 1.16
CA GLY A 206 5.91 -2.95 1.18
C GLY A 206 6.83 -2.72 0.00
N MET A 207 8.05 -3.17 0.16
CA MET A 207 9.07 -3.16 -0.87
C MET A 207 9.52 -4.60 -1.10
N LYS A 208 9.65 -5.01 -2.36
CA LYS A 208 10.18 -6.32 -2.73
C LYS A 208 11.47 -6.15 -3.51
N VAL A 209 12.54 -6.80 -3.06
CA VAL A 209 13.83 -6.83 -3.75
C VAL A 209 13.98 -8.20 -4.40
N VAL A 210 14.28 -8.23 -5.69
CA VAL A 210 14.43 -9.47 -6.49
C VAL A 210 15.91 -9.67 -6.80
N VAL A 211 16.45 -10.83 -6.41
CA VAL A 211 17.85 -11.23 -6.58
C VAL A 211 17.97 -12.54 -7.37
N GLY A 212 19.19 -12.90 -7.76
CA GLY A 212 19.51 -14.12 -8.52
C GLY A 212 19.30 -15.43 -7.79
N ASP A 213 19.65 -15.49 -6.51
CA ASP A 213 19.66 -16.73 -5.74
C ASP A 213 19.53 -16.49 -4.22
N ASP A 214 19.44 -17.60 -3.47
CA ASP A 214 19.25 -17.59 -2.02
C ASP A 214 20.45 -17.01 -1.25
N GLU A 215 21.67 -17.16 -1.76
CA GLU A 215 22.86 -16.60 -1.12
C GLU A 215 22.85 -15.07 -1.26
N GLN A 216 22.56 -14.58 -2.46
CA GLN A 216 22.38 -13.16 -2.74
C GLN A 216 21.24 -12.58 -1.88
N ALA A 217 20.16 -13.33 -1.68
CA ALA A 217 19.05 -12.89 -0.82
C ALA A 217 19.50 -12.68 0.63
N ARG A 218 20.29 -13.61 1.20
CA ARG A 218 20.81 -13.49 2.56
C ARG A 218 21.80 -12.35 2.72
N ARG A 219 22.70 -12.15 1.73
CA ARG A 219 23.64 -11.02 1.75
C ARG A 219 22.91 -9.69 1.64
N MET A 220 21.89 -9.62 0.79
CA MET A 220 21.06 -8.43 0.65
C MET A 220 20.28 -8.14 1.92
N GLN A 221 19.67 -9.15 2.56
CA GLN A 221 19.03 -8.96 3.85
C GLN A 221 20.00 -8.37 4.87
N LYS A 222 21.20 -8.94 5.02
CA LYS A 222 22.21 -8.42 5.94
C LYS A 222 22.62 -6.99 5.61
N HIS A 223 22.77 -6.66 4.32
CA HIS A 223 23.07 -5.30 3.90
C HIS A 223 21.96 -4.32 4.27
N LEU A 224 20.69 -4.70 4.07
CA LEU A 224 19.54 -3.87 4.43
C LEU A 224 19.39 -3.70 5.95
N GLU A 225 19.80 -4.68 6.76
CA GLU A 225 19.84 -4.58 8.23
C GLU A 225 20.87 -3.56 8.73
N GLU A 226 21.94 -3.35 7.96
CA GLU A 226 23.04 -2.41 8.26
C GLU A 226 22.92 -1.09 7.46
N LEU A 227 21.87 -0.93 6.65
CA LEU A 227 21.73 0.21 5.75
C LEU A 227 21.28 1.46 6.51
N GLU A 228 22.15 2.46 6.51
CA GLU A 228 21.88 3.80 7.02
C GLU A 228 21.96 4.81 5.87
N PHE A 229 21.09 5.83 5.92
CA PHE A 229 21.07 6.91 4.93
C PHE A 229 21.69 8.16 5.54
N SER A 230 22.58 8.81 4.79
CA SER A 230 23.15 10.08 5.24
C SER A 230 22.11 11.21 5.19
N ASP A 231 22.34 12.29 5.93
CA ASP A 231 21.51 13.50 5.86
C ASP A 231 21.37 14.00 4.40
N ASP A 232 22.44 13.92 3.61
CA ASP A 232 22.43 14.30 2.19
C ASP A 232 21.55 13.37 1.34
N ASP A 233 21.58 12.05 1.59
CA ASP A 233 20.70 11.10 0.89
C ASP A 233 19.23 11.40 1.20
N LEU A 234 18.89 11.62 2.47
CA LEU A 234 17.54 11.96 2.92
C LEU A 234 17.04 13.25 2.28
N LEU A 235 17.85 14.32 2.33
CA LEU A 235 17.52 15.61 1.74
C LEU A 235 17.35 15.53 0.22
N SER A 236 18.17 14.73 -0.46
CA SER A 236 18.07 14.54 -1.91
C SER A 236 16.72 13.95 -2.37
N LYS A 237 16.01 13.24 -1.47
CA LYS A 237 14.68 12.67 -1.71
C LYS A 237 13.56 13.45 -1.00
N GLY A 238 13.85 14.64 -0.48
CA GLY A 238 12.89 15.50 0.22
C GLY A 238 12.38 14.89 1.53
N VAL A 239 13.18 14.03 2.16
CA VAL A 239 12.94 13.54 3.53
C VAL A 239 13.58 14.54 4.50
N PRO A 240 12.81 15.14 5.43
CA PRO A 240 13.38 16.08 6.39
C PRO A 240 14.30 15.36 7.38
N VAL A 241 15.44 16.00 7.69
CA VAL A 241 16.37 15.52 8.72
C VAL A 241 15.87 15.97 10.09
N LEU A 242 15.37 15.03 10.89
CA LEU A 242 14.95 15.26 12.27
C LEU A 242 15.88 14.49 13.22
N ASN A 243 15.94 14.87 14.49
CA ASN A 243 16.70 14.10 15.50
C ASN A 243 16.21 12.65 15.64
N GLU A 244 14.97 12.37 15.22
CA GLU A 244 14.34 11.03 15.18
C GLU A 244 14.69 10.24 13.91
N THR A 245 15.38 10.85 12.94
CA THR A 245 15.81 10.24 11.68
C THR A 245 17.29 9.82 11.71
N LYS A 246 17.94 9.93 12.88
CA LYS A 246 19.31 9.53 13.18
C LYS A 246 19.35 8.27 14.04
#